data_AF-A0A971CCW3-F1
#
_entry.id   AF-A0A971CCW3-F1
#
_cell.length_a   1.000
_cell.length_b   1.000
_cell.length_c   1.000
_cell.angle_alpha   90.00
_cell.angle_beta   90.00
_cell.angle_gamma   90.00
#
_symmetry.space_group_name_H-M   'P 1'
#
loop_
_entity.id
_entity.type
_entity.pdbx_description
1 polymer ?
#
loop_
_entity_poly.entity_id
_entity_poly.type
_entity_poly.pdbx_seq_one_letter_code
_entity_poly.pdbx_strand_id
1 'polypeptide(L)'
;MPESQIAGVHADLVGVWHTPDSFVMDFSALAEPPQLHQESGQDIVMQHAQIVARVRIPPSQVFEIMKALEQQLSAWERETGQGAPPATDL
;
A
#
# COMPACT_ATOMS: atom_id res chain seq x y z
N MET A 1 12.06 19.26 3.55
CA MET A 1 11.77 17.88 3.12
C MET A 1 12.98 17.37 2.35
N PRO A 2 13.38 16.10 2.48
CA PRO A 2 14.41 15.53 1.61
C PRO A 2 13.95 15.66 0.16
N GLU A 3 14.88 15.95 -0.75
CA GLU A 3 14.59 16.20 -2.18
C GLU A 3 13.98 14.99 -2.90
N SER A 4 14.04 13.79 -2.29
CA SER A 4 13.45 12.55 -2.81
C SER A 4 11.95 12.38 -2.53
N GLN A 5 11.30 13.35 -1.88
CA GLN A 5 9.85 13.32 -1.67
C GLN A 5 9.16 14.04 -2.83
N ILE A 6 8.60 13.27 -3.77
CA ILE A 6 7.72 13.82 -4.81
C ILE A 6 6.40 14.17 -4.14
N ALA A 7 6.31 15.38 -3.59
CA ALA A 7 5.07 15.90 -3.04
C ALA A 7 4.04 16.08 -4.16
N GLY A 8 2.82 15.54 -3.97
CA GLY A 8 1.69 15.74 -4.88
C GLY A 8 1.39 14.59 -5.84
N VAL A 9 2.10 13.47 -5.77
CA VAL A 9 1.76 12.25 -6.53
C VAL A 9 0.97 11.29 -5.64
N HIS A 10 -0.16 10.79 -6.16
CA HIS A 10 -0.93 9.74 -5.49
C HIS A 10 -0.13 8.43 -5.47
N ALA A 11 -0.20 7.71 -4.36
CA ALA A 11 0.41 6.40 -4.27
C ALA A 11 -0.44 5.37 -5.03
N ASP A 12 0.23 4.49 -5.76
CA ASP A 12 -0.38 3.37 -6.48
C ASP A 12 -0.43 2.10 -5.62
N LEU A 13 0.50 2.00 -4.66
CA LEU A 13 0.72 0.80 -3.85
C LEU A 13 0.90 1.18 -2.38
N VAL A 14 0.49 0.26 -1.49
CA VAL A 14 0.83 0.31 -0.06
C VAL A 14 1.49 -1.00 0.36
N GLY A 15 2.70 -0.91 0.89
CA GLY A 15 3.36 -2.01 1.59
C GLY A 15 3.10 -1.90 3.08
N VAL A 16 2.62 -2.98 3.72
CA VAL A 16 2.39 -3.01 5.17
C VAL A 16 3.34 -4.02 5.81
N TRP A 17 4.12 -3.56 6.79
CA TRP A 17 5.08 -4.37 7.51
C TRP A 17 5.23 -3.87 8.95
N HIS A 18 6.06 -4.50 9.77
CA HIS A 18 6.27 -4.07 11.15
C HIS A 18 7.73 -4.21 11.60
N THR A 19 8.10 -3.38 12.56
CA THR A 19 9.30 -3.48 13.41
C THR A 19 8.87 -3.97 14.81
N PRO A 20 9.81 -4.25 15.73
CA PRO A 20 9.46 -4.59 17.11
C PRO A 20 8.63 -3.51 17.84
N ASP A 21 8.71 -2.25 17.41
CA ASP A 21 8.10 -1.09 18.07
C ASP A 21 7.03 -0.37 17.23
N SER A 22 6.82 -0.74 15.96
CA SER A 22 5.87 -0.05 15.10
C SER A 22 5.32 -0.90 13.97
N PHE A 23 4.10 -0.58 13.52
CA PHE A 23 3.60 -0.97 12.21
C PHE A 23 3.92 0.14 11.22
N VAL A 24 4.33 -0.23 10.03
CA VAL A 24 4.77 0.68 8.98
C VAL A 24 3.93 0.47 7.73
N MET A 25 3.42 1.57 7.19
CA MET A 25 2.74 1.62 5.89
C MET A 25 3.57 2.49 4.96
N ASP A 26 4.10 1.88 3.90
CA ASP A 26 4.88 2.53 2.85
C ASP A 26 4.01 2.70 1.60
N PHE A 27 3.56 3.93 1.41
CA PHE A 27 2.84 4.35 0.22
C PHE A 27 3.84 4.69 -0.87
N SER A 28 3.72 4.02 -2.01
CA SER A 28 4.66 4.15 -3.12
C SER A 28 3.96 4.50 -4.42
N ALA A 29 4.58 5.36 -5.22
CA ALA A 29 4.16 5.67 -6.59
C ALA A 29 5.05 4.91 -7.58
N LEU A 30 4.46 4.45 -8.69
CA LEU A 30 5.20 3.86 -9.79
C LEU A 30 5.89 4.98 -10.58
N ALA A 31 7.22 4.98 -10.56
CA ALA A 31 8.01 6.08 -11.11
C ALA A 31 8.37 5.89 -12.60
N GLU A 32 8.37 4.65 -13.10
CA GLU A 32 8.84 4.28 -14.43
C GLU A 32 8.00 3.15 -15.04
N PRO A 33 7.96 2.97 -16.37
CA PRO A 33 7.34 1.80 -16.99
C PRO A 33 8.01 0.48 -16.53
N PRO A 34 7.27 -0.63 -16.47
CA PRO A 34 7.85 -1.93 -16.12
C PRO A 34 8.96 -2.31 -17.10
N GLN A 35 10.07 -2.85 -16.57
CA GLN A 35 11.21 -3.29 -17.35
C GLN A 35 11.37 -4.81 -17.25
N LEU A 36 11.55 -5.46 -18.39
CA LEU A 36 11.85 -6.89 -18.46
C LEU A 36 13.32 -7.11 -18.08
N HIS A 37 13.56 -7.92 -17.05
CA HIS A 37 14.88 -8.32 -16.61
C HIS A 37 14.99 -9.83 -16.69
N GLN A 38 16.20 -10.34 -16.90
CA GLN A 38 16.46 -11.77 -16.90
C GLN A 38 17.23 -12.14 -15.63
N GLU A 39 16.59 -12.83 -14.70
CA GLU A 39 17.21 -13.32 -13.47
C GLU A 39 17.21 -14.85 -13.48
N SER A 40 18.39 -15.46 -13.37
CA SER A 40 18.55 -16.92 -13.36
C SER A 40 17.89 -17.66 -14.53
N GLY A 41 17.82 -17.02 -15.70
CA GLY A 41 17.22 -17.58 -16.92
C GLY A 41 15.69 -17.47 -16.98
N GLN A 42 15.07 -16.76 -16.05
CA GLN A 42 13.65 -16.39 -16.08
C GLN A 42 13.48 -14.91 -16.37
N ASP A 43 12.52 -14.59 -17.23
CA ASP A 43 12.12 -13.22 -17.48
C ASP A 43 11.23 -12.75 -16.33
N ILE A 44 11.70 -11.74 -15.59
CA ILE A 44 10.99 -11.09 -14.50
C ILE A 44 10.62 -9.66 -14.92
N VAL A 45 9.41 -9.24 -14.57
CA VAL A 45 8.99 -7.84 -14.74
C VAL A 45 9.37 -7.09 -13.47
N MET A 46 10.34 -6.19 -13.58
CA MET A 46 10.68 -5.28 -12.49
C MET A 46 9.95 -3.95 -12.66
N GLN A 47 9.31 -3.52 -11.58
CA GLN A 47 8.61 -2.25 -11.50
C GLN A 47 9.28 -1.41 -10.41
N HIS A 48 9.83 -0.25 -10.78
CA HIS A 48 10.35 0.70 -9.81
C HIS A 48 9.19 1.40 -9.10
N ALA A 49 9.19 1.32 -7.78
CA ALA A 49 8.28 2.02 -6.90
C ALA A 49 9.08 2.94 -5.98
N GLN A 50 8.67 4.20 -5.89
CA GLN A 50 9.27 5.19 -5.01
C GLN A 50 8.35 5.46 -3.83
N ILE A 51 8.87 5.35 -2.61
CA ILE A 51 8.12 5.69 -1.40
C ILE A 51 7.85 7.19 -1.41
N VAL A 52 6.57 7.55 -1.50
CA VAL A 52 6.10 8.94 -1.47
C VAL A 52 5.64 9.32 -0.05
N ALA A 53 5.16 8.36 0.73
CA ALA A 53 4.85 8.55 2.15
C ALA A 53 5.11 7.28 2.97
N ARG A 54 5.64 7.47 4.18
CA ARG A 54 5.81 6.41 5.18
C ARG A 54 5.09 6.82 6.46
N VAL A 55 4.16 5.98 6.90
CA VAL A 55 3.42 6.18 8.15
C VAL A 55 3.88 5.11 9.15
N ARG A 56 4.23 5.55 10.37
CA ARG A 56 4.55 4.65 11.49
C ARG A 56 3.46 4.75 12.54
N ILE A 57 2.99 3.60 13.00
CA ILE A 57 1.85 3.47 13.90
C ILE A 57 2.30 2.64 15.11
N PRO A 58 2.12 3.13 16.35
CA PRO A 58 2.33 2.32 17.54
C PRO A 58 1.40 1.09 17.53
N PRO A 59 1.86 -0.11 17.94
CA PRO A 59 1.05 -1.32 17.91
C PRO A 59 -0.30 -1.19 18.64
N SER A 60 -0.34 -0.40 19.72
CA SER A 60 -1.57 -0.14 20.49
C SER A 60 -2.67 0.62 19.72
N GLN A 61 -2.35 1.24 18.58
CA GLN A 61 -3.28 2.04 17.78
C GLN A 61 -3.72 1.36 16.47
N VAL A 62 -3.05 0.28 16.06
CA VAL A 62 -3.30 -0.38 14.76
C VAL A 62 -4.71 -0.96 14.70
N PHE A 63 -5.20 -1.52 15.81
CA PHE A 63 -6.53 -2.12 15.85
C PHE A 63 -7.65 -1.11 15.53
N GLU A 64 -7.53 0.12 16.04
CA GLU A 64 -8.50 1.17 15.76
C GLU A 64 -8.43 1.65 14.31
N ILE A 65 -7.25 1.64 13.70
CA ILE A 65 -7.10 1.94 12.27
C ILE A 65 -7.78 0.87 11.41
N MET A 66 -7.60 -0.42 11.73
CA MET A 66 -8.26 -1.51 11.01
C MET A 66 -9.79 -1.38 11.06
N LYS A 67 -10.35 -1.09 12.25
CA LYS A 67 -11.78 -0.83 12.40
C LYS A 67 -12.25 0.36 11.57
N ALA A 68 -11.49 1.45 11.56
CA ALA A 68 -11.84 2.63 10.78
C ALA A 68 -11.86 2.31 9.28
N LEU A 69 -10.88 1.53 8.79
CA LEU A 69 -10.84 1.08 7.39
C LEU A 69 -12.06 0.21 7.04
N GLU A 70 -12.40 -0.75 7.89
CA GLU A 70 -13.59 -1.61 7.69
C GLU A 70 -14.88 -0.79 7.65
N GLN A 71 -15.04 0.17 8.58
CA GLN A 71 -16.19 1.06 8.61
C GLN A 71 -16.30 1.92 7.34
N GLN A 72 -15.18 2.43 6.82
CA GLN A 72 -15.17 3.20 5.58
C GLN A 72 -15.50 2.33 4.36
N LEU A 73 -15.00 1.09 4.31
CA LEU A 73 -15.37 0.15 3.26
C LEU A 73 -16.88 -0.12 3.28
N SER A 74 -17.44 -0.49 4.44
CA SER A 74 -18.89 -0.73 4.57
C SER A 74 -19.74 0.50 4.21
N ALA A 75 -19.25 1.71 4.50
CA ALA A 75 -19.93 2.93 4.08
C ALA A 75 -19.94 3.08 2.56
N TRP A 76 -18.78 2.92 1.92
CA TRP A 76 -18.62 2.99 0.47
C TRP A 76 -19.48 1.96 -0.28
N GLU A 77 -19.55 0.73 0.22
CA GLU A 77 -20.38 -0.33 -0.39
C GLU A 77 -21.88 0.02 -0.37
N ARG A 78 -22.36 0.58 0.73
CA ARG A 78 -23.76 1.05 0.85
C ARG A 78 -24.06 2.21 -0.09
N GLU A 79 -23.09 3.11 -0.26
CA GLU A 79 -23.23 4.30 -1.11
C GLU A 79 -23.18 3.96 -2.61
N THR A 80 -22.31 3.02 -3.00
CA THR A 80 -22.09 2.66 -4.41
C THR A 80 -22.93 1.49 -4.89
N GLY A 81 -23.51 0.71 -3.97
CA GLY A 81 -24.23 -0.52 -4.28
C GLY A 81 -23.32 -1.67 -4.75
N GLN A 82 -21.99 -1.53 -4.65
CA GLN A 82 -21.03 -2.60 -4.89
C GLN A 82 -20.72 -3.28 -3.55
N GLY A 83 -21.12 -4.54 -3.37
CA GLY A 83 -20.71 -5.32 -2.19
C GLY A 83 -19.29 -5.87 -2.32
N ALA A 84 -18.64 -6.17 -1.20
CA ALA A 84 -17.30 -6.77 -1.17
C ALA A 84 -17.17 -7.93 -2.18
N PRO A 85 -16.09 -7.97 -2.99
CA PRO A 85 -15.78 -9.18 -3.72
C PRO A 85 -15.65 -10.34 -2.73
N PRO A 86 -16.14 -11.54 -3.07
CA PRO A 86 -16.07 -12.69 -2.17
C PRO A 86 -14.61 -12.91 -1.77
N ALA A 87 -14.37 -13.03 -0.46
CA ALA A 87 -13.05 -13.34 0.08
C ALA A 87 -12.53 -14.60 -0.63
N THR A 88 -11.52 -14.43 -1.48
CA THR A 88 -10.78 -15.56 -2.03
C THR A 88 -9.85 -16.00 -0.90
N ASP A 89 -10.24 -17.06 -0.19
CA ASP A 89 -9.35 -17.75 0.75
C ASP A 89 -8.01 -18.00 0.05
N LEU A 90 -6.94 -17.45 0.62
CA LEU A 90 -5.54 -17.75 0.29
C LEU A 90 -5.03 -18.87 1.18
#